data_AF-A0A7V9KHW8-F1
#
_entry.id   AF-A0A7V9KHW8-F1
#
_cell.length_a   1.000
_cell.length_b   1.000
_cell.length_c   1.000
_cell.angle_alpha   90.00
_cell.angle_beta   90.00
_cell.angle_gamma   90.00
#
_symmetry.space_group_name_H-M   'P 1'
#
loop_
_entity.id
_entity.type
_entity.pdbx_description
1 polymer ?
#
loop_
_entity_poly.entity_id
_entity_poly.type
_entity_poly.pdbx_seq_one_letter_code
_entity_poly.pdbx_strand_id
1 'polypeptide(L)'
;MTHRPLRIAHLADSHLGYRALGRSCPETGRNQRSVDIERSFMAAIDDILRRDVDLILHAGDLFHHTRPSWSTLRCFVRTMRRVEAAGIPTIIIGGNHDTPRLRTTGSVFGLLELALPGMTFEAGYEIVEFPFKEQTLTVHAVPHGSLTGPVPPSPLPDTRHRNVLVTHGLTPGAQVLGRMGNEPGETVLAADLLAHDLDYVALGHFHIAGDQGRNAWYAGSTERIGWGDELVKPGYLIVTLGDPGAVPEIEVIPIESARPMKSLHPITGEDRTPEELADTILDRLRALDMPNAMTRIELRDTTRPVRREVESLVQRQAGELVWSIRVYAASDVRALFNQPVGDQPIADLDTLFRDFVDQRERDLTYDPVFATAFRERGTAAIHEAQVQAEESAAAAETAA
;
A
#
# COMPACT_ATOMS: atom_id res chain seq x y z
N MET A 1 14.19 31.01 -23.86
CA MET A 1 14.84 31.28 -22.57
C MET A 1 15.12 29.92 -21.96
N THR A 2 16.36 29.65 -21.55
CA THR A 2 16.71 28.36 -20.91
C THR A 2 16.32 28.43 -19.44
N HIS A 3 15.43 27.54 -18.99
CA HIS A 3 15.03 27.44 -17.61
C HIS A 3 16.15 26.80 -16.78
N ARG A 4 16.30 27.20 -15.52
CA ARG A 4 17.15 26.46 -14.58
C ARG A 4 16.55 25.04 -14.41
N PRO A 5 17.38 23.97 -14.41
CA PRO A 5 16.91 22.64 -14.09
C PRO A 5 16.25 22.59 -12.70
N LEU A 6 15.10 21.93 -12.58
CA LEU A 6 14.42 21.73 -11.30
C LEU A 6 14.62 20.32 -10.79
N ARG A 7 14.96 20.18 -9.52
CA ARG A 7 15.14 18.89 -8.84
C ARG A 7 13.97 18.63 -7.91
N ILE A 8 13.20 17.58 -8.19
CA ILE A 8 12.02 17.18 -7.43
C ILE A 8 12.33 15.87 -6.70
N ALA A 9 12.11 15.82 -5.39
CA ALA A 9 12.04 14.56 -4.66
C ALA A 9 10.63 14.00 -4.76
N HIS A 10 10.46 12.84 -5.40
CA HIS A 10 9.19 12.16 -5.54
C HIS A 10 9.18 10.90 -4.67
N LEU A 11 8.31 10.91 -3.65
CA LEU A 11 8.01 9.78 -2.77
C LEU A 11 6.57 9.30 -2.99
N ALA A 12 6.28 8.05 -2.61
CA ALA A 12 4.93 7.52 -2.52
C ALA A 12 4.87 6.40 -1.48
N ASP A 13 3.67 5.92 -1.16
CA ASP A 13 3.44 4.63 -0.52
C ASP A 13 4.26 4.42 0.76
N SER A 14 4.31 5.45 1.61
CA SER A 14 5.05 5.41 2.87
C SER A 14 4.35 4.58 3.94
N HIS A 15 3.02 4.49 3.87
CA HIS A 15 2.18 3.70 4.79
C HIS A 15 2.55 3.87 6.27
N LEU A 16 2.80 5.10 6.70
CA LEU A 16 3.12 5.41 8.08
C LEU A 16 2.01 4.87 9.00
N GLY A 17 2.44 4.15 10.05
CA GLY A 17 1.54 3.51 11.00
C GLY A 17 1.09 2.10 10.64
N TYR A 18 1.59 1.50 9.54
CA TYR A 18 1.40 0.07 9.28
C TYR A 18 1.95 -0.79 10.44
N ARG A 19 1.18 -1.82 10.81
CA ARG A 19 1.51 -2.73 11.91
C ARG A 19 1.17 -4.15 11.49
N ALA A 20 2.13 -5.05 11.65
CA ALA A 20 1.92 -6.47 11.37
C ALA A 20 2.83 -7.36 12.22
N LEU A 21 2.62 -8.68 12.10
CA LEU A 21 3.52 -9.75 12.55
C LEU A 21 3.80 -9.81 14.06
N GLY A 22 3.05 -9.06 14.89
CA GLY A 22 3.03 -9.19 16.35
C GLY A 22 4.36 -8.92 17.08
N ARG A 23 5.41 -8.47 16.39
CA ARG A 23 6.73 -8.20 16.97
C ARG A 23 6.78 -6.85 17.68
N SER A 24 7.42 -6.81 18.84
CA SER A 24 7.73 -5.58 19.57
C SER A 24 9.19 -5.19 19.36
N CYS A 25 9.42 -3.91 19.15
CA CYS A 25 10.74 -3.33 19.08
C CYS A 25 11.35 -3.21 20.48
N PRO A 26 12.54 -3.80 20.75
CA PRO A 26 13.14 -3.79 22.08
C PRO A 26 13.39 -2.37 22.63
N GLU A 27 13.76 -1.43 21.75
CA GLU A 27 14.11 -0.06 22.15
C GLU A 27 12.89 0.80 22.52
N THR A 28 11.74 0.54 21.89
CA THR A 28 10.57 1.44 21.99
C THR A 28 9.35 0.77 22.62
N GLY A 29 9.32 -0.56 22.71
CA GLY A 29 8.15 -1.36 23.10
C GLY A 29 7.00 -1.32 22.08
N ARG A 30 7.12 -0.59 20.98
CA ARG A 30 6.10 -0.46 19.92
C ARG A 30 6.19 -1.61 18.93
N ASN A 31 5.20 -1.76 18.05
CA ASN A 31 5.27 -2.76 16.98
C ASN A 31 6.48 -2.50 16.07
N GLN A 32 7.30 -3.52 15.82
CA GLN A 32 8.56 -3.39 15.09
C GLN A 32 8.36 -2.90 13.65
N ARG A 33 7.31 -3.34 12.93
CA ARG A 33 7.03 -2.87 11.56
C ARG A 33 6.72 -1.37 11.52
N SER A 34 5.91 -0.89 12.46
CA SER A 34 5.62 0.54 12.56
C SER A 34 6.89 1.36 12.80
N VAL A 35 7.85 0.83 13.57
CA VAL A 35 9.13 1.50 13.82
C VAL A 35 10.05 1.44 12.58
N ASP A 36 10.11 0.30 11.89
CA ASP A 36 10.92 0.15 10.68
C ASP A 36 10.47 1.13 9.58
N ILE A 37 9.15 1.25 9.38
CA ILE A 37 8.57 2.16 8.39
C ILE A 37 8.84 3.63 8.75
N GLU A 38 8.66 4.01 10.03
CA GLU A 38 8.99 5.35 10.50
C GLU A 38 10.48 5.68 10.32
N ARG A 39 11.38 4.72 10.59
CA ARG A 39 12.82 4.88 10.39
C ARG A 39 13.16 5.04 8.90
N SER A 40 12.54 4.26 8.03
CA SER A 40 12.78 4.32 6.59
C SER A 40 12.32 5.68 6.01
N PHE A 41 11.12 6.12 6.37
CA PHE A 41 10.62 7.45 6.00
C PHE A 41 11.53 8.57 6.52
N MET A 42 11.96 8.49 7.78
CA MET A 42 12.92 9.45 8.35
C MET A 42 14.25 9.47 7.59
N ALA A 43 14.78 8.31 7.20
CA ALA A 43 16.02 8.20 6.44
C ALA A 43 15.88 8.82 5.04
N ALA A 44 14.74 8.63 4.37
CA ALA A 44 14.44 9.28 3.10
C ALA A 44 14.46 10.80 3.23
N ILE A 45 13.74 11.36 4.22
CA ILE A 45 13.70 12.81 4.45
C ILE A 45 15.07 13.36 4.85
N ASP A 46 15.82 12.64 5.69
CA ASP A 46 17.20 13.01 6.06
C ASP A 46 18.11 13.14 4.85
N ASP A 47 17.97 12.22 3.89
CA ASP A 47 18.74 12.20 2.66
C ASP A 47 18.29 13.31 1.70
N ILE A 48 16.98 13.52 1.53
CA ILE A 48 16.40 14.60 0.70
C ILE A 48 16.89 15.98 1.15
N LEU A 49 16.93 16.23 2.45
CA LEU A 49 17.42 17.48 3.03
C LEU A 49 18.89 17.80 2.68
N ARG A 50 19.66 16.83 2.16
CA ARG A 50 21.06 17.00 1.74
C ARG A 50 21.23 17.13 0.22
N ARG A 51 20.15 17.08 -0.58
CA ARG A 51 20.21 16.92 -2.05
C ARG A 51 19.83 18.14 -2.89
N ASP A 52 19.69 19.31 -2.27
CA ASP A 52 19.35 20.58 -2.92
C ASP A 52 18.14 20.43 -3.87
N VAL A 53 17.03 19.94 -3.31
CA VAL A 53 15.78 19.75 -4.05
C VAL A 53 14.94 21.03 -3.98
N ASP A 54 14.30 21.37 -5.10
CA ASP A 54 13.43 22.55 -5.23
C ASP A 54 11.99 22.27 -4.76
N LEU A 55 11.58 21.00 -4.73
CA LEU A 55 10.21 20.58 -4.41
C LEU A 55 10.18 19.12 -3.92
N ILE A 56 9.31 18.84 -2.96
CA ILE A 56 8.95 17.47 -2.58
C ILE A 56 7.52 17.17 -3.01
N LEU A 57 7.32 16.03 -3.68
CA LEU A 57 6.02 15.47 -4.02
C LEU A 57 5.85 14.14 -3.30
N HIS A 58 4.72 13.95 -2.60
CA HIS A 58 4.29 12.65 -2.09
C HIS A 58 3.01 12.20 -2.79
N ALA A 59 3.11 11.18 -3.63
CA ALA A 59 2.05 10.74 -4.54
C ALA A 59 1.03 9.80 -3.89
N GLY A 60 0.59 10.08 -2.66
CA GLY A 60 -0.43 9.29 -1.96
C GLY A 60 0.11 8.17 -1.08
N ASP A 61 -0.80 7.60 -0.30
CA ASP A 61 -0.57 6.59 0.73
C ASP A 61 0.53 6.97 1.73
N LEU A 62 0.40 8.20 2.23
CA LEU A 62 1.26 8.68 3.31
C LEU A 62 1.04 7.85 4.57
N PHE A 63 -0.22 7.63 4.96
CA PHE A 63 -0.59 6.79 6.09
C PHE A 63 -1.19 5.47 5.63
N HIS A 64 -0.99 4.42 6.42
CA HIS A 64 -1.62 3.13 6.14
C HIS A 64 -3.13 3.12 6.43
N HIS A 65 -3.62 4.07 7.23
CA HIS A 65 -5.03 4.18 7.57
C HIS A 65 -5.42 5.66 7.69
N THR A 66 -6.65 5.98 7.32
CA THR A 66 -7.29 7.31 7.43
C THR A 66 -7.28 7.90 8.85
N ARG A 67 -7.07 7.06 9.87
CA ARG A 67 -6.95 7.46 11.29
C ARG A 67 -5.61 6.97 11.85
N PRO A 68 -4.49 7.66 11.55
CA PRO A 68 -3.18 7.28 12.04
C PRO A 68 -3.07 7.47 13.57
N SER A 69 -2.16 6.72 14.19
CA SER A 69 -1.93 6.82 15.64
C SER A 69 -1.27 8.14 16.02
N TRP A 70 -1.44 8.58 17.28
CA TRP A 70 -0.73 9.75 17.81
C TRP A 70 0.79 9.65 17.69
N SER A 71 1.35 8.46 17.87
CA SER A 71 2.80 8.24 17.69
C SER A 71 3.25 8.44 16.26
N THR A 72 2.44 7.98 15.30
CA THR A 72 2.69 8.12 13.86
C THR A 72 2.59 9.58 13.44
N LEU A 73 1.55 10.29 13.87
CA LEU A 73 1.38 11.72 13.61
C LEU A 73 2.53 12.54 14.20
N ARG A 74 2.92 12.26 15.45
CA ARG A 74 4.06 12.92 16.09
C ARG A 74 5.37 12.67 15.34
N CYS A 75 5.58 11.44 14.85
CA CYS A 75 6.75 11.11 14.03
C CYS A 75 6.75 11.93 12.74
N PHE A 76 5.66 11.87 11.98
CA PHE A 76 5.50 12.60 10.72
C PHE A 76 5.71 14.11 10.90
N VAL A 77 4.95 14.75 11.80
CA VAL A 77 5.04 16.21 12.03
C VAL A 77 6.45 16.61 12.43
N ARG A 78 7.11 15.87 13.36
CA ARG A 78 8.48 16.20 13.78
C ARG A 78 9.48 16.09 12.63
N THR A 79 9.33 15.09 11.77
CA THR A 79 10.19 14.89 10.61
C THR A 79 9.98 16.01 9.58
N MET A 80 8.73 16.28 9.22
CA MET A 80 8.37 17.26 8.21
C MET A 80 8.58 18.71 8.65
N ARG A 81 8.54 19.02 9.95
CA ARG A 81 8.93 20.36 10.46
C ARG A 81 10.36 20.76 10.07
N ARG A 82 11.25 19.80 9.84
CA ARG A 82 12.62 20.08 9.37
C ARG A 82 12.66 20.48 7.89
N VAL A 83 11.80 19.86 7.08
CA VAL A 83 11.60 20.23 5.67
C VAL A 83 10.99 21.63 5.57
N GLU A 84 9.96 21.90 6.38
CA GLU A 84 9.35 23.24 6.45
C GLU A 84 10.37 24.30 6.88
N ALA A 85 11.19 24.01 7.90
CA ALA A 85 12.25 24.91 8.35
C ALA A 85 13.36 25.12 7.31
N ALA A 86 13.58 24.15 6.42
CA ALA A 86 14.49 24.28 5.28
C ALA A 86 13.88 25.10 4.13
N GLY A 87 12.59 25.47 4.21
CA GLY A 87 11.90 26.26 3.20
C GLY A 87 11.61 25.49 1.91
N ILE A 88 11.66 24.15 1.93
CA ILE A 88 11.41 23.31 0.76
C ILE A 88 9.91 23.13 0.58
N PRO A 89 9.31 23.64 -0.52
CA PRO A 89 7.90 23.42 -0.80
C PRO A 89 7.58 21.93 -0.87
N THR A 90 6.43 21.53 -0.33
CA THR A 90 6.02 20.13 -0.28
C THR A 90 4.54 20.01 -0.60
N ILE A 91 4.20 19.14 -1.55
CA ILE A 91 2.83 18.78 -1.90
C ILE A 91 2.62 17.30 -1.61
N ILE A 92 1.59 16.98 -0.83
CA ILE A 92 1.20 15.61 -0.47
C ILE A 92 -0.24 15.42 -0.91
N ILE A 93 -0.47 14.50 -1.83
CA ILE A 93 -1.84 14.09 -2.19
C ILE A 93 -2.28 12.88 -1.36
N GLY A 94 -3.58 12.69 -1.19
CA GLY A 94 -4.14 11.51 -0.54
C GLY A 94 -4.21 10.32 -1.50
N GLY A 95 -3.78 9.14 -1.05
CA GLY A 95 -4.02 7.87 -1.73
C GLY A 95 -5.31 7.17 -1.29
N ASN A 96 -5.51 5.92 -1.68
CA ASN A 96 -6.70 5.15 -1.29
C ASN A 96 -6.70 4.80 0.21
N HIS A 97 -5.53 4.67 0.85
CA HIS A 97 -5.43 4.47 2.30
C HIS A 97 -5.67 5.74 3.11
N ASP A 98 -5.42 6.91 2.53
CA ASP A 98 -5.65 8.22 3.14
C ASP A 98 -7.09 8.72 2.95
N THR A 99 -7.79 8.25 1.91
CA THR A 99 -9.13 8.72 1.52
C THR A 99 -10.23 8.02 2.34
N PRO A 100 -11.01 8.76 3.15
CA PRO A 100 -12.14 8.18 3.90
C PRO A 100 -13.23 7.66 2.97
N ARG A 101 -13.76 6.46 3.26
CA ARG A 101 -14.90 5.88 2.52
C ARG A 101 -16.17 6.74 2.60
N LEU A 102 -16.34 7.49 3.69
CA LEU A 102 -17.44 8.43 3.89
C LEU A 102 -16.89 9.84 3.88
N ARG A 103 -17.30 10.65 2.89
CA ARG A 103 -16.83 12.04 2.71
C ARG A 103 -16.99 12.91 3.96
N THR A 104 -18.01 12.64 4.78
CA THR A 104 -18.33 13.38 6.01
C THR A 104 -17.31 13.21 7.14
N THR A 105 -16.44 12.20 7.08
CA THR A 105 -15.48 11.91 8.15
C THR A 105 -14.34 12.95 8.19
N GLY A 106 -14.09 13.65 7.08
CA GLY A 106 -12.91 14.50 6.92
C GLY A 106 -11.61 13.70 6.86
N SER A 107 -10.52 14.37 6.50
CA SER A 107 -9.18 13.77 6.44
C SER A 107 -8.28 14.33 7.54
N VAL A 108 -7.35 13.50 8.04
CA VAL A 108 -6.28 13.96 8.94
C VAL A 108 -5.40 15.04 8.29
N PHE A 109 -5.42 15.13 6.96
CA PHE A 109 -4.70 16.14 6.20
C PHE A 109 -5.13 17.57 6.56
N GLY A 110 -6.41 17.81 6.84
CA GLY A 110 -6.86 19.14 7.29
C GLY A 110 -6.28 19.55 8.66
N LEU A 111 -6.00 18.58 9.54
CA LEU A 111 -5.27 18.85 10.78
C LEU A 111 -3.77 19.07 10.53
N LEU A 112 -3.19 18.33 9.58
CA LEU A 112 -1.78 18.46 9.24
C LEU A 112 -1.48 19.80 8.57
N GLU A 113 -2.39 20.32 7.75
CA GLU A 113 -2.29 21.66 7.14
C GLU A 113 -2.21 22.74 8.23
N LEU A 114 -3.03 22.66 9.27
CA LEU A 114 -2.93 23.55 10.45
C LEU A 114 -1.60 23.37 11.21
N ALA A 115 -1.08 22.15 11.24
CA ALA A 115 0.13 21.78 11.96
C ALA A 115 1.42 21.96 11.15
N LEU A 116 1.36 22.22 9.84
CA LEU A 116 2.49 22.36 8.91
C LEU A 116 2.07 23.36 7.80
N PRO A 117 1.88 24.65 8.13
CA PRO A 117 1.31 25.64 7.20
C PRO A 117 2.19 25.94 5.97
N GLY A 118 3.48 25.56 5.98
CA GLY A 118 4.36 25.65 4.81
C GLY A 118 4.24 24.48 3.83
N MET A 119 3.29 23.55 4.06
CA MET A 119 3.07 22.37 3.23
C MET A 119 1.63 22.32 2.74
N THR A 120 1.45 21.70 1.58
CA THR A 120 0.15 21.52 0.95
C THR A 120 -0.28 20.06 1.10
N PHE A 121 -1.53 19.86 1.55
CA PHE A 121 -2.13 18.55 1.73
C PHE A 121 -3.45 18.47 0.96
N GLU A 122 -3.48 17.71 -0.13
CA GLU A 122 -4.68 17.56 -0.96
C GLU A 122 -5.29 16.17 -0.81
N ALA A 123 -6.40 16.07 -0.08
CA ALA A 123 -7.20 14.84 0.05
C ALA A 123 -8.65 15.07 -0.41
N GLY A 124 -8.85 16.05 -1.29
CA GLY A 124 -10.15 16.43 -1.83
C GLY A 124 -10.66 15.50 -2.92
N TYR A 125 -11.73 15.93 -3.59
CA TYR A 125 -12.41 15.21 -4.67
C TYR A 125 -12.32 15.93 -6.01
N GLU A 126 -11.51 16.99 -6.09
CA GLU A 126 -11.30 17.81 -7.27
C GLU A 126 -9.81 17.89 -7.58
N ILE A 127 -9.48 18.26 -8.82
CA ILE A 127 -8.12 18.61 -9.20
C ILE A 127 -7.76 19.99 -8.61
N VAL A 128 -6.53 20.12 -8.11
CA VAL A 128 -6.01 21.39 -7.59
C VAL A 128 -4.67 21.70 -8.24
N GLU A 129 -4.49 22.93 -8.71
CA GLU A 129 -3.28 23.38 -9.40
C GLU A 129 -2.44 24.30 -8.53
N PHE A 130 -1.14 24.02 -8.44
CA PHE A 130 -0.17 24.80 -7.67
C PHE A 130 0.86 25.45 -8.61
N PRO A 131 0.70 26.75 -8.93
CA PRO A 131 1.65 27.46 -9.78
C PRO A 131 2.86 27.98 -8.97
N PHE A 132 4.05 27.54 -9.36
CA PHE A 132 5.35 28.01 -8.87
C PHE A 132 5.98 28.96 -9.88
N LYS A 133 5.67 30.26 -9.76
CA LYS A 133 6.01 31.28 -10.76
C LYS A 133 7.52 31.45 -10.96
N GLU A 134 8.30 31.45 -9.88
CA GLU A 134 9.76 31.62 -9.96
C GLU A 134 10.43 30.43 -10.66
N GLN A 135 9.90 29.24 -10.43
CA GLN A 135 10.36 27.99 -11.01
C GLN A 135 9.75 27.75 -12.40
N THR A 136 8.79 28.57 -12.84
CA THR A 136 8.04 28.35 -14.09
C THR A 136 7.49 26.92 -14.16
N LEU A 137 6.79 26.52 -13.10
CA LEU A 137 6.27 25.17 -12.88
C LEU A 137 4.79 25.27 -12.46
N THR A 138 3.97 24.33 -12.90
CA THR A 138 2.62 24.10 -12.41
C THR A 138 2.51 22.63 -12.01
N VAL A 139 2.13 22.38 -10.74
CA VAL A 139 1.86 21.03 -10.25
C VAL A 139 0.34 20.83 -10.26
N HIS A 140 -0.10 19.82 -11.01
CA HIS A 140 -1.47 19.35 -11.09
C HIS A 140 -1.65 18.23 -10.05
N ALA A 141 -2.32 18.52 -8.94
CA ALA A 141 -2.56 17.54 -7.88
C ALA A 141 -3.92 16.85 -8.08
N VAL A 142 -3.85 15.54 -8.31
CA VAL A 142 -5.01 14.68 -8.53
C VAL A 142 -5.03 13.59 -7.45
N PRO A 143 -5.59 13.88 -6.25
CA PRO A 143 -5.67 12.90 -5.17
C PRO A 143 -6.61 11.75 -5.53
N HIS A 144 -6.46 10.60 -4.87
CA HIS A 144 -7.30 9.42 -5.09
C HIS A 144 -8.81 9.73 -5.04
N GLY A 145 -9.23 10.57 -4.08
CA GLY A 145 -10.63 11.02 -3.98
C GLY A 145 -11.18 11.62 -5.28
N SER A 146 -10.38 12.37 -6.03
CA SER A 146 -10.80 12.95 -7.32
C SER A 146 -11.02 11.92 -8.43
N LEU A 147 -10.36 10.76 -8.34
CA LEU A 147 -10.52 9.66 -9.28
C LEU A 147 -11.78 8.83 -9.02
N THR A 148 -12.39 8.96 -7.85
CA THR A 148 -13.62 8.25 -7.47
C THR A 148 -14.90 8.94 -7.96
N GLY A 149 -14.78 10.14 -8.53
CA GLY A 149 -15.89 10.90 -9.08
C GLY A 149 -16.40 10.34 -10.41
N PRO A 150 -17.62 10.71 -10.83
CA PRO A 150 -18.18 10.27 -12.11
C PRO A 150 -17.49 10.91 -13.33
N VAL A 151 -16.81 12.05 -13.12
CA VAL A 151 -16.09 12.78 -14.17
C VAL A 151 -14.59 12.58 -13.94
N PRO A 152 -13.86 11.97 -14.89
CA PRO A 152 -12.42 11.84 -14.78
C PRO A 152 -11.74 13.22 -14.73
N PRO A 153 -10.74 13.41 -13.86
CA PRO A 153 -9.98 14.65 -13.83
C PRO A 153 -9.17 14.80 -15.12
N SER A 154 -9.10 16.03 -15.62
CA SER A 154 -8.39 16.38 -16.86
C SER A 154 -7.59 17.66 -16.61
N PRO A 155 -6.29 17.56 -16.27
CA PRO A 155 -5.43 18.73 -16.10
C PRO A 155 -5.32 19.52 -17.40
N LEU A 156 -5.27 20.84 -17.29
CA LEU A 156 -5.05 21.75 -18.42
C LEU A 156 -3.61 22.29 -18.37
N PRO A 157 -2.68 21.79 -19.20
CA PRO A 157 -1.28 22.23 -19.14
C PRO A 157 -1.12 23.72 -19.41
N ASP A 158 -0.32 24.43 -18.60
CA ASP A 158 0.11 25.80 -18.90
C ASP A 158 1.30 25.75 -19.87
N THR A 159 1.05 26.21 -21.10
CA THR A 159 2.03 26.27 -22.19
C THR A 159 3.31 27.06 -21.90
N ARG A 160 3.33 27.88 -20.84
CA ARG A 160 4.49 28.69 -20.45
C ARG A 160 5.29 28.08 -19.31
N HIS A 161 4.76 27.04 -18.66
CA HIS A 161 5.35 26.41 -17.49
C HIS A 161 5.73 24.96 -17.80
N ARG A 162 6.59 24.38 -16.95
CA ARG A 162 6.66 22.94 -16.80
C ARG A 162 5.39 22.44 -16.11
N ASN A 163 4.82 21.34 -16.56
CA ASN A 163 3.59 20.76 -16.03
C ASN A 163 3.88 19.39 -15.41
N VAL A 164 3.72 19.29 -14.10
CA VAL A 164 3.92 18.04 -13.36
C VAL A 164 2.58 17.57 -12.83
N LEU A 165 2.16 16.37 -13.19
CA LEU A 165 1.01 15.71 -12.58
C LEU A 165 1.48 14.87 -11.39
N VAL A 166 0.79 14.97 -10.26
CA VAL A 166 0.94 14.02 -9.14
C VAL A 166 -0.40 13.33 -8.91
N THR A 167 -0.40 12.00 -8.97
CA THR A 167 -1.62 11.20 -8.82
C THR A 167 -1.34 9.81 -8.24
N HIS A 168 -2.40 9.11 -7.85
CA HIS A 168 -2.31 7.86 -7.11
C HIS A 168 -3.30 6.82 -7.67
N GLY A 169 -2.77 5.79 -8.32
CA GLY A 169 -3.58 4.73 -8.94
C GLY A 169 -2.76 3.87 -9.92
N LEU A 170 -3.41 2.85 -10.47
CA LEU A 170 -2.77 1.94 -11.44
C LEU A 170 -2.78 2.50 -12.84
N THR A 171 -1.63 2.49 -13.52
CA THR A 171 -1.61 2.66 -14.97
C THR A 171 -2.27 1.45 -15.65
N PRO A 172 -2.88 1.61 -16.83
CA PRO A 172 -3.42 0.48 -17.59
C PRO A 172 -2.38 -0.63 -17.86
N GLY A 173 -1.11 -0.27 -18.03
CA GLY A 173 -0.02 -1.25 -18.22
C GLY A 173 0.33 -2.01 -16.92
N ALA A 174 0.38 -1.31 -15.79
CA ALA A 174 0.67 -1.91 -14.48
C ALA A 174 -0.44 -2.88 -14.05
N GLN A 175 -1.70 -2.58 -14.37
CA GLN A 175 -2.84 -3.47 -14.08
C GLN A 175 -2.66 -4.87 -14.72
N VAL A 176 -2.16 -4.94 -15.94
CA VAL A 176 -1.97 -6.20 -16.67
C VAL A 176 -0.84 -7.05 -16.07
N LEU A 177 0.23 -6.39 -15.61
CA LEU A 177 1.38 -7.04 -14.96
C LEU A 177 1.06 -7.45 -13.52
N GLY A 178 0.30 -6.62 -12.81
CA GLY A 178 -0.05 -6.77 -11.41
C GLY A 178 -1.16 -7.77 -11.17
N ARG A 179 -1.09 -9.00 -11.70
CA ARG A 179 -2.01 -10.13 -11.41
C ARG A 179 -2.05 -10.49 -9.91
N MET A 180 -2.52 -9.56 -9.09
CA MET A 180 -2.61 -9.57 -7.63
C MET A 180 -3.89 -8.81 -7.28
N GLY A 181 -4.66 -9.36 -6.36
CA GLY A 181 -6.06 -8.99 -6.14
C GLY A 181 -6.29 -7.50 -5.91
N ASN A 182 -7.37 -7.00 -6.51
CA ASN A 182 -7.86 -5.63 -6.40
C ASN A 182 -7.85 -5.18 -4.92
N GLU A 183 -6.90 -4.33 -4.54
CA GLU A 183 -6.94 -3.72 -3.22
C GLU A 183 -8.22 -2.89 -3.09
N PRO A 184 -8.91 -2.91 -1.94
CA PRO A 184 -10.16 -2.15 -1.79
C PRO A 184 -9.95 -0.66 -2.08
N GLY A 185 -10.67 -0.13 -3.06
CA GLY A 185 -10.56 1.26 -3.48
C GLY A 185 -9.49 1.52 -4.53
N GLU A 186 -8.81 0.50 -5.06
CA GLU A 186 -7.91 0.63 -6.20
C GLU A 186 -8.62 1.29 -7.40
N THR A 187 -7.91 2.17 -8.09
CA THR A 187 -8.43 2.89 -9.26
C THR A 187 -7.44 2.82 -10.40
N VAL A 188 -7.93 2.44 -11.57
CA VAL A 188 -7.16 2.46 -12.81
C VAL A 188 -7.23 3.85 -13.40
N LEU A 189 -6.08 4.46 -13.63
CA LEU A 189 -5.96 5.78 -14.22
C LEU A 189 -6.44 5.76 -15.67
N ALA A 190 -7.27 6.74 -16.02
CA ALA A 190 -7.69 6.96 -17.40
C ALA A 190 -6.46 7.23 -18.28
N ALA A 191 -6.43 6.66 -19.48
CA ALA A 191 -5.34 6.89 -20.43
C ALA A 191 -5.17 8.38 -20.75
N ASP A 192 -6.28 9.13 -20.83
CA ASP A 192 -6.29 10.55 -21.12
C ASP A 192 -5.55 11.37 -20.06
N LEU A 193 -5.68 11.01 -18.77
CA LEU A 193 -4.96 11.66 -17.66
C LEU A 193 -3.43 11.52 -17.83
N LEU A 194 -2.97 10.45 -18.47
CA LEU A 194 -1.56 10.18 -18.76
C LEU A 194 -1.14 10.63 -20.18
N ALA A 195 -2.07 11.07 -21.02
CA ALA A 195 -1.85 11.42 -22.42
C ALA A 195 -1.56 12.91 -22.65
N HIS A 196 -1.73 13.76 -21.63
CA HIS A 196 -1.48 15.19 -21.70
C HIS A 196 0.01 15.51 -21.96
N ASP A 197 0.28 16.68 -22.56
CA ASP A 197 1.62 17.27 -22.74
C ASP A 197 2.20 17.73 -21.39
N LEU A 198 2.37 16.78 -20.47
CA LEU A 198 2.98 16.95 -19.17
C LEU A 198 4.49 16.74 -19.32
N ASP A 199 5.28 17.36 -18.48
CA ASP A 199 6.75 17.18 -18.41
C ASP A 199 7.12 15.99 -17.54
N TYR A 200 6.30 15.69 -16.52
CA TYR A 200 6.48 14.53 -15.65
C TYR A 200 5.17 14.11 -14.99
N VAL A 201 4.99 12.80 -14.78
CA VAL A 201 3.87 12.25 -13.99
C VAL A 201 4.43 11.45 -12.80
N ALA A 202 4.23 12.01 -11.61
CA ALA A 202 4.55 11.40 -10.32
C ALA A 202 3.42 10.47 -9.87
N LEU A 203 3.65 9.15 -9.96
CA LEU A 203 2.68 8.12 -9.60
C LEU A 203 3.00 7.48 -8.23
N GLY A 204 1.96 7.23 -7.45
CA GLY A 204 1.97 6.30 -6.31
C GLY A 204 0.92 5.20 -6.47
N HIS A 205 0.82 4.30 -5.48
CA HIS A 205 -0.01 3.06 -5.38
C HIS A 205 0.81 1.78 -5.61
N PHE A 206 1.80 1.81 -6.51
CA PHE A 206 2.60 0.62 -6.84
C PHE A 206 3.95 0.65 -6.12
N HIS A 207 4.18 -0.31 -5.23
CA HIS A 207 5.36 -0.34 -4.35
C HIS A 207 6.70 -0.55 -5.06
N ILE A 208 6.70 -0.97 -6.32
CA ILE A 208 7.91 -1.13 -7.14
C ILE A 208 8.12 0.14 -7.95
N ALA A 209 9.25 0.81 -7.71
CA ALA A 209 9.68 1.95 -8.53
C ALA A 209 9.85 1.53 -10.00
N GLY A 210 9.33 2.31 -10.94
CA GLY A 210 9.46 1.95 -12.35
C GLY A 210 8.85 2.92 -13.34
N ASP A 211 9.48 2.98 -14.52
CA ASP A 211 9.04 3.70 -15.70
C ASP A 211 7.75 3.11 -16.27
N GLN A 212 6.76 3.95 -16.51
CA GLN A 212 5.47 3.60 -17.12
C GLN A 212 5.36 4.07 -18.58
N GLY A 213 6.47 4.51 -19.18
CA GLY A 213 6.49 5.28 -20.41
C GLY A 213 5.94 6.68 -20.16
N ARG A 214 5.84 7.53 -21.18
CA ARG A 214 5.25 8.86 -20.98
C ARG A 214 6.26 9.94 -20.62
N ASN A 215 7.14 9.61 -19.66
CA ASN A 215 7.56 10.46 -18.52
C ASN A 215 6.82 10.18 -17.20
N ALA A 216 6.08 9.08 -17.10
CA ALA A 216 5.35 8.68 -15.92
C ALA A 216 6.13 7.62 -15.13
N TRP A 217 6.24 7.80 -13.82
CA TRP A 217 7.06 6.94 -12.97
C TRP A 217 6.38 6.68 -11.64
N TYR A 218 6.36 5.41 -11.22
CA TYR A 218 6.09 5.06 -9.82
C TYR A 218 7.34 5.31 -8.98
N ALA A 219 7.19 6.00 -7.85
CA ALA A 219 8.28 6.15 -6.88
C ALA A 219 8.61 4.86 -6.13
N GLY A 220 7.62 3.97 -5.99
CA GLY A 220 7.70 2.82 -5.10
C GLY A 220 7.53 3.21 -3.63
N SER A 221 7.53 2.19 -2.77
CA SER A 221 7.34 2.40 -1.33
C SER A 221 8.64 2.74 -0.62
N THR A 222 8.54 3.49 0.47
CA THR A 222 9.70 3.79 1.33
C THR A 222 10.08 2.63 2.25
N GLU A 223 9.25 1.61 2.38
CA GLU A 223 9.57 0.31 3.02
C GLU A 223 8.74 -0.84 2.42
N ARG A 224 9.15 -2.08 2.65
CA ARG A 224 8.39 -3.30 2.33
C ARG A 224 7.18 -3.45 3.25
N ILE A 225 5.97 -3.45 2.73
CA ILE A 225 4.75 -3.56 3.55
C ILE A 225 4.39 -5.02 3.75
N GLY A 226 4.20 -5.76 2.66
CA GLY A 226 3.75 -7.14 2.66
C GLY A 226 4.82 -8.12 2.15
N TRP A 227 4.54 -9.42 2.25
CA TRP A 227 5.43 -10.45 1.71
C TRP A 227 5.54 -10.45 0.17
N GLY A 228 4.67 -9.74 -0.54
CA GLY A 228 4.81 -9.48 -1.97
C GLY A 228 5.97 -8.53 -2.29
N ASP A 229 6.39 -7.72 -1.31
CA ASP A 229 7.43 -6.70 -1.47
C ASP A 229 8.85 -7.27 -1.25
N GLU A 230 9.03 -8.60 -1.24
CA GLU A 230 10.34 -9.21 -1.05
C GLU A 230 11.38 -8.67 -2.06
N LEU A 231 10.95 -8.47 -3.31
CA LEU A 231 11.81 -7.96 -4.39
C LEU A 231 11.82 -6.43 -4.50
N VAL A 232 10.97 -5.72 -3.74
CA VAL A 232 10.96 -4.25 -3.72
C VAL A 232 12.31 -3.76 -3.20
N LYS A 233 12.82 -2.71 -3.82
CA LYS A 233 13.96 -1.92 -3.34
C LYS A 233 13.39 -0.60 -2.81
N PRO A 234 13.18 -0.49 -1.48
CA PRO A 234 12.57 0.70 -0.92
C PRO A 234 13.40 1.94 -1.21
N GLY A 235 12.73 3.06 -1.50
CA GLY A 235 13.41 4.23 -1.99
C GLY A 235 12.48 5.40 -2.28
N TYR A 236 13.02 6.34 -3.04
CA TYR A 236 12.30 7.46 -3.63
C TYR A 236 13.05 7.90 -4.91
N LEU A 237 12.48 8.82 -5.67
CA LEU A 237 13.09 9.33 -6.90
C LEU A 237 13.60 10.76 -6.72
N ILE A 238 14.75 11.06 -7.33
CA ILE A 238 15.13 12.41 -7.68
C ILE A 238 14.87 12.59 -9.17
N VAL A 239 14.04 13.57 -9.51
CA VAL A 239 13.61 13.88 -10.87
C VAL A 239 14.21 15.23 -11.23
N THR A 240 15.03 15.30 -12.27
CA THR A 240 15.56 16.56 -12.79
C THR A 240 14.84 16.95 -14.06
N LEU A 241 14.12 18.08 -14.03
CA LEU A 241 13.39 18.63 -15.17
C LEU A 241 14.21 19.74 -15.83
N GLY A 242 14.49 19.58 -17.13
CA GLY A 242 15.13 20.60 -17.97
C GLY A 242 14.15 21.69 -18.43
N ASP A 243 14.27 22.11 -19.69
CA ASP A 243 13.29 22.97 -20.35
C ASP A 243 11.96 22.23 -20.58
N PRO A 244 10.81 22.94 -20.71
CA PRO A 244 9.53 22.32 -21.07
C PRO A 244 9.64 21.42 -22.32
N GLY A 245 9.09 20.21 -22.23
CA GLY A 245 9.15 19.16 -23.24
C GLY A 245 10.43 18.33 -23.25
N ALA A 246 11.43 18.65 -22.41
CA ALA A 246 12.63 17.82 -22.27
C ALA A 246 12.31 16.54 -21.50
N VAL A 247 12.99 15.44 -21.86
CA VAL A 247 12.87 14.17 -21.14
C VAL A 247 13.43 14.35 -19.72
N PRO A 248 12.69 13.99 -18.67
CA PRO A 248 13.17 14.09 -17.30
C PRO A 248 14.31 13.10 -17.03
N GLU A 249 15.31 13.53 -16.27
CA GLU A 249 16.35 12.63 -15.75
C GLU A 249 15.88 12.06 -14.41
N ILE A 250 15.95 10.73 -14.27
CA ILE A 250 15.42 10.02 -13.10
C ILE A 250 16.55 9.28 -12.38
N GLU A 251 16.73 9.57 -11.11
CA GLU A 251 17.62 8.84 -10.21
C GLU A 251 16.78 8.10 -9.16
N VAL A 252 16.89 6.76 -9.11
CA VAL A 252 16.26 5.95 -8.06
C VAL A 252 17.20 5.92 -6.85
N ILE A 253 16.75 6.47 -5.72
CA ILE A 253 17.54 6.55 -4.49
C ILE A 253 17.09 5.46 -3.51
N PRO A 254 17.92 4.44 -3.24
CA PRO A 254 17.58 3.38 -2.30
C PRO A 254 17.68 3.85 -0.85
N ILE A 255 16.80 3.35 0.01
CA ILE A 255 16.88 3.50 1.47
C ILE A 255 17.54 2.24 2.04
N GLU A 256 18.87 2.27 2.16
CA GLU A 256 19.68 1.10 2.59
C GLU A 256 19.38 0.64 4.02
N SER A 257 18.80 1.50 4.86
CA SER A 257 18.37 1.15 6.22
C SER A 257 17.06 0.36 6.29
N ALA A 258 16.39 0.16 5.15
CA ALA A 258 15.15 -0.61 5.05
C ALA A 258 15.37 -2.06 5.50
N ARG A 259 14.43 -2.61 6.28
CA ARG A 259 14.58 -3.98 6.81
C ARG A 259 14.50 -4.99 5.66
N PRO A 260 15.47 -5.91 5.52
CA PRO A 260 15.38 -6.94 4.50
C PRO A 260 14.21 -7.89 4.76
N MET A 261 13.69 -8.48 3.69
CA MET A 261 12.63 -9.48 3.75
C MET A 261 13.05 -10.70 2.94
N LYS A 262 12.79 -11.91 3.44
CA LYS A 262 13.12 -13.15 2.73
C LYS A 262 12.10 -14.27 2.97
N SER A 263 11.55 -14.82 1.90
CA SER A 263 10.83 -16.09 1.95
C SER A 263 11.85 -17.22 1.81
N LEU A 264 11.99 -18.02 2.85
CA LEU A 264 12.76 -19.26 2.78
C LEU A 264 12.00 -20.28 1.93
N HIS A 265 12.76 -21.17 1.29
CA HIS A 265 12.16 -22.29 0.56
C HIS A 265 11.20 -23.07 1.49
N PRO A 266 10.09 -23.61 0.95
CA PRO A 266 9.21 -24.47 1.73
C PRO A 266 9.93 -25.70 2.31
N ILE A 267 9.36 -26.27 3.37
CA ILE A 267 9.78 -27.55 3.96
C ILE A 267 8.56 -28.47 4.03
N THR A 268 8.68 -29.70 3.55
CA THR A 268 7.67 -30.74 3.77
C THR A 268 7.90 -31.37 5.15
N GLY A 269 6.84 -31.49 5.94
CA GLY A 269 6.86 -32.03 7.30
C GLY A 269 6.34 -33.46 7.45
N GLU A 270 5.94 -34.11 6.35
CA GLU A 270 5.58 -35.53 6.35
C GLU A 270 6.72 -36.38 6.93
N ASP A 271 6.39 -37.23 7.91
CA ASP A 271 7.31 -38.10 8.64
C ASP A 271 8.49 -37.43 9.37
N ARG A 272 8.42 -36.11 9.62
CA ARG A 272 9.50 -35.37 10.30
C ARG A 272 9.10 -34.92 11.71
N THR A 273 10.07 -34.94 12.64
CA THR A 273 9.82 -34.44 13.99
C THR A 273 9.86 -32.90 14.04
N PRO A 274 9.24 -32.28 15.05
CA PRO A 274 9.36 -30.83 15.27
C PRO A 274 10.81 -30.35 15.39
N GLU A 275 11.69 -31.13 16.01
CA GLU A 275 13.12 -30.82 16.16
C GLU A 275 13.83 -30.80 14.81
N GLU A 276 13.62 -31.82 13.97
CA GLU A 276 14.22 -31.88 12.64
C GLU A 276 13.80 -30.70 11.75
N LEU A 277 12.52 -30.32 11.84
CA LEU A 277 11.97 -29.17 11.13
C LEU A 277 12.57 -27.86 11.65
N ALA A 278 12.67 -27.71 12.97
CA ALA A 278 13.27 -26.54 13.60
C ALA A 278 14.75 -26.41 13.22
N ASP A 279 15.54 -27.48 13.30
CA ASP A 279 16.95 -27.48 12.94
C ASP A 279 17.15 -27.10 11.48
N THR A 280 16.32 -27.61 10.57
CA THR A 280 16.37 -27.22 9.15
C THR A 280 16.07 -25.74 8.94
N ILE A 281 15.11 -25.19 9.66
CA ILE A 281 14.81 -23.75 9.62
C ILE A 281 16.05 -22.97 10.10
N LEU A 282 16.61 -23.35 11.24
CA LEU A 282 17.75 -22.68 11.84
C LEU A 282 18.99 -22.73 10.93
N ASP A 283 19.26 -23.86 10.29
CA ASP A 283 20.35 -24.00 9.32
C ASP A 283 20.15 -23.11 8.09
N ARG A 284 18.92 -23.02 7.57
CA ARG A 284 18.59 -22.09 6.47
C ARG A 284 18.77 -20.63 6.88
N LEU A 285 18.42 -20.28 8.11
CA LEU A 285 18.62 -18.92 8.63
C LEU A 285 20.10 -18.59 8.80
N ARG A 286 20.91 -19.53 9.31
CA ARG A 286 22.37 -19.39 9.41
C ARG A 286 23.00 -19.23 8.02
N ALA A 287 22.56 -20.01 7.05
CA ALA A 287 23.05 -19.95 5.66
C ALA A 287 22.61 -18.68 4.92
N LEU A 288 21.50 -18.05 5.32
CA LEU A 288 21.03 -16.80 4.70
C LEU A 288 21.96 -15.61 4.99
N ASP A 289 22.65 -15.63 6.13
CA ASP A 289 23.59 -14.56 6.57
C ASP A 289 22.98 -13.14 6.54
N MET A 290 21.71 -13.02 6.97
CA MET A 290 21.00 -11.74 7.07
C MET A 290 20.42 -11.55 8.47
N PRO A 291 21.22 -11.10 9.46
CA PRO A 291 20.85 -11.06 10.87
C PRO A 291 19.67 -10.13 11.22
N ASN A 292 19.29 -9.24 10.30
CA ASN A 292 18.18 -8.28 10.49
C ASN A 292 16.97 -8.56 9.59
N ALA A 293 17.00 -9.61 8.76
CA ALA A 293 15.94 -9.89 7.81
C ALA A 293 14.66 -10.40 8.51
N MET A 294 13.51 -9.97 8.01
CA MET A 294 12.24 -10.62 8.28
C MET A 294 12.16 -11.86 7.41
N THR A 295 12.18 -13.04 8.02
CA THR A 295 12.03 -14.29 7.28
C THR A 295 10.64 -14.89 7.43
N ARG A 296 10.14 -15.44 6.33
CA ARG A 296 8.94 -16.31 6.31
C ARG A 296 9.35 -17.69 5.86
N ILE A 297 8.74 -18.71 6.45
CA ILE A 297 8.83 -20.07 5.94
C ILE A 297 7.46 -20.73 5.83
N GLU A 298 7.35 -21.61 4.84
CA GLU A 298 6.20 -22.45 4.59
C GLU A 298 6.48 -23.90 5.00
N LEU A 299 5.63 -24.47 5.84
CA LEU A 299 5.63 -25.88 6.20
C LEU A 299 4.45 -26.57 5.47
N ARG A 300 4.76 -27.52 4.60
CA ARG A 300 3.77 -28.33 3.87
C ARG A 300 3.54 -29.64 4.60
N ASP A 301 2.33 -30.18 4.48
CA ASP A 301 1.96 -31.49 5.03
C ASP A 301 2.28 -31.63 6.52
N THR A 302 2.14 -30.52 7.25
CA THR A 302 2.46 -30.41 8.66
C THR A 302 1.20 -30.15 9.46
N THR A 303 1.03 -30.82 10.61
CA THR A 303 -0.13 -30.60 11.47
C THR A 303 0.01 -29.32 12.31
N ARG A 304 -1.11 -28.76 12.76
CA ARG A 304 -1.11 -27.55 13.63
C ARG A 304 -0.35 -27.76 14.95
N PRO A 305 -0.43 -28.91 15.66
CA PRO A 305 0.38 -29.17 16.85
C PRO A 305 1.89 -29.13 16.57
N VAL A 306 2.35 -29.83 15.53
CA VAL A 306 3.77 -29.86 15.12
C VAL A 306 4.25 -28.45 14.81
N ARG A 307 3.48 -27.66 14.05
CA ARG A 307 3.81 -26.25 13.79
C ARG A 307 4.02 -25.45 15.07
N ARG A 308 3.11 -25.54 16.05
CA ARG A 308 3.23 -24.76 17.29
C ARG A 308 4.51 -25.10 18.05
N GLU A 309 4.91 -26.37 18.03
CA GLU A 309 6.15 -26.83 18.65
C GLU A 309 7.39 -26.35 17.89
N VAL A 310 7.40 -26.45 16.55
CA VAL A 310 8.44 -25.87 15.69
C VAL A 310 8.56 -24.37 15.92
N GLU A 311 7.44 -23.64 15.92
CA GLU A 311 7.40 -22.20 16.17
C GLU A 311 7.99 -21.86 17.54
N SER A 312 7.67 -22.64 18.56
CA SER A 312 8.25 -22.50 19.90
C SER A 312 9.77 -22.74 19.93
N LEU A 313 10.24 -23.80 19.28
CA LEU A 313 11.67 -24.15 19.18
C LEU A 313 12.47 -23.07 18.45
N VAL A 314 12.00 -22.67 17.28
CA VAL A 314 12.63 -21.64 16.45
C VAL A 314 12.62 -20.29 17.16
N GLN A 315 11.52 -19.94 17.83
CA GLN A 315 11.42 -18.69 18.58
C GLN A 315 12.45 -18.60 19.72
N ARG A 316 12.74 -19.71 20.40
CA ARG A 316 13.75 -19.76 21.47
C ARG A 316 15.18 -19.55 20.94
N GLN A 317 15.47 -20.01 19.73
CA GLN A 317 16.85 -20.08 19.23
C GLN A 317 17.20 -18.96 18.23
N ALA A 318 16.25 -18.51 17.41
CA ALA A 318 16.46 -17.52 16.35
C ALA A 318 15.47 -16.34 16.42
N GLY A 319 14.91 -16.08 17.61
CA GLY A 319 13.66 -15.36 17.84
C GLY A 319 13.44 -14.02 17.12
N GLU A 320 14.48 -13.34 16.65
CA GLU A 320 14.40 -12.05 15.95
C GLU A 320 14.33 -12.17 14.42
N LEU A 321 14.66 -13.33 13.86
CA LEU A 321 14.77 -13.57 12.41
C LEU A 321 13.51 -14.19 11.78
N VAL A 322 12.81 -15.05 12.51
CA VAL A 322 11.61 -15.73 11.99
C VAL A 322 10.37 -14.93 12.34
N TRP A 323 9.71 -14.36 11.35
CA TRP A 323 8.56 -13.48 11.57
C TRP A 323 7.23 -14.14 11.18
N SER A 324 7.27 -15.18 10.35
CA SER A 324 6.07 -15.91 9.96
C SER A 324 6.40 -17.36 9.62
N ILE A 325 5.72 -18.31 10.27
CA ILE A 325 5.67 -19.71 9.85
C ILE A 325 4.24 -19.96 9.35
N ARG A 326 4.09 -20.27 8.06
CA ARG A 326 2.82 -20.68 7.48
C ARG A 326 2.76 -22.19 7.38
N VAL A 327 1.56 -22.75 7.51
CA VAL A 327 1.31 -24.17 7.31
C VAL A 327 0.25 -24.32 6.27
N TYR A 328 0.47 -25.24 5.34
CA TYR A 328 -0.53 -25.67 4.39
C TYR A 328 -0.69 -27.19 4.51
N ALA A 329 -1.93 -27.66 4.62
CA ALA A 329 -2.21 -29.07 4.38
C ALA A 329 -2.16 -29.36 2.87
N ALA A 330 -1.87 -30.61 2.48
CA ALA A 330 -1.97 -31.06 1.08
C ALA A 330 -3.31 -30.65 0.41
N SER A 331 -4.40 -30.62 1.19
CA SER A 331 -5.74 -30.18 0.76
C SER A 331 -5.82 -28.69 0.45
N ASP A 332 -5.11 -27.84 1.19
CA ASP A 332 -5.13 -26.37 1.03
C ASP A 332 -4.37 -25.94 -0.23
N VAL A 333 -3.29 -26.66 -0.56
CA VAL A 333 -2.52 -26.46 -1.79
C VAL A 333 -3.36 -26.86 -3.01
N ARG A 334 -4.10 -27.98 -2.96
CA ARG A 334 -5.05 -28.37 -4.02
C ARG A 334 -6.17 -27.34 -4.21
N ALA A 335 -6.70 -26.76 -3.14
CA ALA A 335 -7.73 -25.73 -3.22
C ALA A 335 -7.24 -24.42 -3.90
N LEU A 336 -5.98 -24.05 -3.71
CA LEU A 336 -5.35 -22.91 -4.39
C LEU A 336 -5.18 -23.13 -5.90
N PHE A 337 -4.89 -24.36 -6.34
CA PHE A 337 -4.76 -24.71 -7.77
C PHE A 337 -6.08 -25.08 -8.46
N ASN A 338 -7.14 -25.40 -7.69
CA ASN A 338 -8.49 -25.65 -8.20
C ASN A 338 -9.39 -24.42 -8.19
N GLN A 339 -8.88 -23.22 -7.86
CA GLN A 339 -9.62 -21.99 -8.12
C GLN A 339 -9.72 -21.81 -9.64
N PRO A 340 -10.94 -21.79 -10.22
CA PRO A 340 -11.09 -21.49 -11.63
C PRO A 340 -10.59 -20.06 -11.87
N VAL A 341 -9.54 -19.93 -12.68
CA VAL A 341 -9.17 -18.66 -13.28
C VAL A 341 -10.15 -18.43 -14.43
N GLY A 342 -11.13 -17.56 -14.21
CA GLY A 342 -12.01 -17.05 -15.27
C GLY A 342 -13.50 -17.16 -14.97
N ASP A 343 -14.18 -16.00 -15.04
CA ASP A 343 -15.62 -15.81 -15.29
C ASP A 343 -16.58 -16.78 -14.60
N GLN A 344 -16.50 -16.88 -13.27
CA GLN A 344 -17.69 -17.23 -12.52
C GLN A 344 -18.50 -15.94 -12.34
N PRO A 345 -19.78 -15.91 -12.76
CA PRO A 345 -20.68 -14.84 -12.33
C PRO A 345 -20.56 -14.77 -10.81
N ILE A 346 -20.45 -13.56 -10.25
CA ILE A 346 -20.54 -13.38 -8.80
C ILE A 346 -21.82 -14.11 -8.37
N ALA A 347 -21.66 -15.25 -7.69
CA ALA A 347 -22.79 -16.01 -7.22
C ALA A 347 -23.62 -15.08 -6.33
N ASP A 348 -24.94 -15.14 -6.43
CA ASP A 348 -25.81 -14.31 -5.61
C ASP A 348 -25.47 -14.48 -4.12
N LEU A 349 -25.76 -13.45 -3.33
CA LEU A 349 -25.36 -13.38 -1.93
C LEU A 349 -25.89 -14.59 -1.12
N ASP A 350 -27.05 -15.11 -1.51
CA ASP A 350 -27.69 -16.29 -0.93
C ASP A 350 -26.92 -17.59 -1.20
N THR A 351 -26.33 -17.71 -2.39
CA THR A 351 -25.47 -18.83 -2.76
C THR A 351 -24.13 -18.76 -2.01
N LEU A 352 -23.50 -17.59 -1.96
CA LEU A 352 -22.27 -17.38 -1.20
C LEU A 352 -22.45 -17.65 0.30
N PHE A 353 -23.58 -17.23 0.87
CA PHE A 353 -23.88 -17.46 2.28
C PHE A 353 -24.14 -18.94 2.59
N ARG A 354 -24.88 -19.65 1.73
CA ARG A 354 -25.10 -21.09 1.89
C ARG A 354 -23.78 -21.86 1.85
N ASP A 355 -22.94 -21.57 0.85
CA ASP A 355 -21.63 -22.22 0.71
C ASP A 355 -20.72 -21.97 1.92
N PHE A 356 -20.77 -20.76 2.48
CA PHE A 356 -20.03 -20.39 3.69
C PHE A 356 -20.44 -21.20 4.92
N VAL A 357 -21.73 -21.47 5.09
CA VAL A 357 -22.26 -22.26 6.21
C VAL A 357 -21.99 -23.74 5.99
N ASP A 358 -22.22 -24.24 4.78
CA ASP A 358 -21.95 -25.63 4.38
C ASP A 358 -20.48 -26.01 4.56
N GLN A 359 -19.55 -25.11 4.22
CA GLN A 359 -18.12 -25.33 4.44
C GLN A 359 -17.80 -25.49 5.93
N ARG A 360 -18.37 -24.65 6.80
CA ARG A 360 -18.09 -24.69 8.25
C ARG A 360 -18.76 -25.85 8.97
N GLU A 361 -19.88 -26.33 8.45
CA GLU A 361 -20.52 -27.57 8.91
C GLU A 361 -19.67 -28.79 8.51
N ARG A 362 -19.19 -28.86 7.26
CA ARG A 362 -18.27 -29.92 6.80
C ARG A 362 -16.95 -29.96 7.59
N ASP A 363 -16.41 -28.80 7.92
CA ASP A 363 -15.16 -28.66 8.67
C ASP A 363 -15.36 -28.83 10.20
N LEU A 364 -16.55 -29.26 10.65
CA LEU A 364 -16.93 -29.46 12.05
C LEU A 364 -16.71 -28.22 12.93
N THR A 365 -16.70 -27.03 12.32
CA THR A 365 -16.56 -25.75 13.01
C THR A 365 -17.91 -25.29 13.56
N TYR A 366 -19.00 -25.63 12.86
CA TYR A 366 -20.37 -25.47 13.34
C TYR A 366 -20.98 -26.84 13.62
N ASP A 367 -21.68 -26.96 14.74
CA ASP A 367 -22.53 -28.13 14.96
C ASP A 367 -23.77 -28.04 14.07
N PRO A 368 -24.41 -29.18 13.72
CA PRO A 368 -25.55 -29.19 12.79
C PRO A 368 -26.75 -28.34 13.25
N VAL A 369 -26.98 -28.24 14.56
CA VAL A 369 -28.11 -27.45 15.12
C VAL A 369 -27.84 -25.97 14.92
N PHE A 370 -26.62 -25.52 15.21
CA PHE A 370 -26.21 -24.14 14.94
C PHE A 370 -26.18 -23.82 13.45
N ALA A 371 -25.60 -24.69 12.62
CA ALA A 371 -25.52 -24.50 11.17
C ALA A 371 -26.91 -24.32 10.54
N THR A 372 -27.89 -25.11 10.99
CA THR A 372 -29.28 -25.02 10.54
C THR A 372 -29.91 -23.68 10.94
N ALA A 373 -29.84 -23.31 12.22
CA ALA A 373 -30.42 -22.05 12.71
C ALA A 373 -29.75 -20.81 12.11
N PHE A 374 -28.43 -20.87 11.87
CA PHE A 374 -27.66 -19.78 11.28
C PHE A 374 -27.99 -19.61 9.80
N ARG A 375 -28.18 -20.73 9.07
CA ARG A 375 -28.62 -20.71 7.67
C ARG A 375 -30.01 -20.07 7.54
N GLU A 376 -30.97 -20.50 8.35
CA GLU A 376 -32.34 -19.96 8.30
C GLU A 376 -32.38 -18.45 8.59
N ARG A 377 -31.73 -18.01 9.68
CA ARG A 377 -31.74 -16.60 10.08
C ARG A 377 -30.92 -15.72 9.14
N GLY A 378 -29.78 -16.21 8.67
CA GLY A 378 -28.91 -15.46 7.78
C GLY A 378 -29.55 -15.26 6.41
N THR A 379 -30.18 -16.29 5.83
CA THR A 379 -30.93 -16.14 4.56
C THR A 379 -32.08 -15.16 4.70
N ALA A 380 -32.83 -15.20 5.82
CA ALA A 380 -33.90 -14.23 6.07
C ALA A 380 -33.37 -12.78 6.15
N ALA A 381 -32.24 -12.56 6.82
CA ALA A 381 -31.62 -11.24 6.93
C ALA A 381 -31.09 -10.71 5.60
N ILE A 382 -30.54 -11.59 4.75
CA ILE A 382 -30.07 -11.24 3.40
C ILE A 382 -31.25 -10.80 2.53
N HIS A 383 -32.34 -11.56 2.56
CA HIS A 383 -33.56 -11.21 1.82
C HIS A 383 -34.16 -9.89 2.29
N GLU A 384 -34.24 -9.64 3.60
CA GLU A 384 -34.72 -8.37 4.15
C GLU A 384 -33.86 -7.18 3.69
N ALA A 385 -32.54 -7.35 3.69
CA ALA A 385 -31.60 -6.32 3.23
C ALA A 385 -31.72 -6.05 1.71
N GLN A 386 -31.97 -7.08 0.90
CA GLN A 386 -32.20 -6.93 -0.55
C GLN A 386 -33.48 -6.15 -0.83
N VAL A 387 -34.59 -6.49 -0.16
CA VAL A 387 -35.86 -5.76 -0.30
C VAL A 387 -35.69 -4.28 0.10
N GLN A 388 -35.01 -4.00 1.21
CA GLN A 388 -34.79 -2.63 1.66
C GLN A 388 -33.90 -1.81 0.69
N ALA A 389 -32.92 -2.47 0.05
CA ALA A 389 -32.07 -1.84 -0.95
C ALA A 389 -32.84 -1.51 -2.24
N GLU A 390 -33.72 -2.41 -2.69
CA GLU A 390 -34.60 -2.19 -3.85
C GLU A 390 -35.61 -1.07 -3.60
N GLU A 391 -36.24 -1.03 -2.42
CA GLU A 391 -37.15 0.06 -2.03
C GLU A 391 -36.44 1.42 -1.96
N SER A 392 -35.20 1.45 -1.46
CA SER A 392 -34.39 2.66 -1.39
C SER A 392 -33.95 3.15 -2.77
N ALA A 393 -33.62 2.24 -3.68
CA ALA A 393 -33.26 2.57 -5.06
C ALA A 393 -34.47 3.10 -5.84
N ALA A 394 -35.65 2.46 -5.71
CA ALA A 394 -36.88 2.92 -6.33
C ALA A 394 -37.31 4.32 -5.84
N ALA A 395 -37.16 4.59 -4.54
CA ALA A 395 -37.45 5.91 -3.96
C ALA A 395 -36.49 7.02 -4.45
N ALA A 396 -35.23 6.66 -4.75
CA ALA A 396 -34.25 7.60 -5.31
C ALA A 396 -34.55 7.93 -6.79
N GLU A 397 -35.05 6.97 -7.57
CA GLU A 397 -35.47 7.18 -8.96
C GLU A 397 -36.77 8.00 -9.09
N THR A 398 -37.66 7.96 -8.10
CA THR A 398 -38.88 8.79 -8.12
C THR A 398 -38.66 10.23 -7.63
N ALA A 399 -37.51 10.51 -7.02
CA ALA A 399 -37.14 11.83 -6.50
C ALA A 399 -36.19 12.61 -7.43
N ALA A 400 -35.70 11.97 -8.50
CA ALA A 400 -34.95 12.58 -9.61
C ALA A 400 -35.90 12.89 -10.77
#